data_AF-A0A956XNF4-F1
#
_entry.id   AF-A0A956XNF4-F1
#
_cell.length_a   1.000
_cell.length_b   1.000
_cell.length_c   1.000
_cell.angle_alpha   90.00
_cell.angle_beta   90.00
_cell.angle_gamma   90.00
#
_symmetry.space_group_name_H-M   'P 1'
#
loop_
_entity.id
_entity.type
_entity.pdbx_description
1 polymer ?
#
loop_
_entity_poly.entity_id
_entity_poly.type
_entity_poly.pdbx_seq_one_letter_code
_entity_poly.pdbx_strand_id
1 'polypeptide(L)'
;MIYEIHLYVPKHNQLSPKMVEWLYENGQGQAPELHWPVRKIRQKALARHMLRLDPTLVPIQAPGGDVELHYPDERIGLVMYIHDRGVILFFPYMAYSVYSRVVLGICYTYIRFLYDAAGFWSFDPQLNVISYADDFVSIEDTATLMDEMLPKQLQG
;
A
#
# COMPACT_ATOMS: atom_id res chain seq x y z
N MET A 1 13.49 0.60 9.55
CA MET A 1 13.10 0.17 8.19
C MET A 1 11.71 0.72 7.91
N ILE A 2 11.40 1.14 6.67
CA ILE A 2 10.03 1.50 6.28
C ILE A 2 9.42 0.27 5.61
N TYR A 3 8.22 -0.10 6.02
CA TYR A 3 7.41 -1.12 5.37
C TYR A 3 6.52 -0.45 4.32
N GLU A 4 6.31 -1.14 3.21
CA GLU A 4 5.51 -0.63 2.09
C GLU A 4 4.57 -1.71 1.59
N ILE A 5 3.31 -1.35 1.35
CA ILE A 5 2.35 -2.22 0.67
C ILE A 5 1.89 -1.47 -0.57
N HIS A 6 2.09 -2.08 -1.74
CA HIS A 6 1.73 -1.50 -3.01
C HIS A 6 0.34 -1.96 -3.41
N LEU A 7 -0.52 -1.02 -3.80
CA LEU A 7 -1.86 -1.32 -4.25
C LEU A 7 -2.06 -0.87 -5.69
N TYR A 8 -2.58 -1.78 -6.51
CA TYR A 8 -2.81 -1.56 -7.93
C TYR A 8 -4.21 -1.99 -8.35
N VAL A 9 -4.77 -1.30 -9.35
CA VAL A 9 -6.00 -1.74 -10.02
C VAL A 9 -5.62 -2.32 -11.38
N PRO A 10 -5.58 -3.65 -11.55
CA PRO A 10 -5.17 -4.26 -12.81
C PRO A 10 -6.20 -3.99 -13.91
N LYS A 11 -5.75 -3.89 -15.17
CA LYS A 11 -6.64 -3.71 -16.34
C LYS A 11 -7.43 -4.98 -16.67
N HIS A 12 -6.85 -6.13 -16.35
CA HIS A 12 -7.46 -7.44 -16.47
C HIS A 12 -7.69 -7.94 -15.04
N ASN A 13 -8.85 -8.51 -14.75
CA ASN A 13 -9.43 -8.76 -13.40
C ASN A 13 -8.51 -9.14 -12.23
N GLN A 14 -7.30 -9.65 -12.47
CA GLN A 14 -6.36 -10.09 -11.44
C GLN A 14 -4.98 -9.47 -11.62
N LEU A 15 -4.35 -9.09 -10.51
CA LEU A 15 -2.94 -8.72 -10.47
C LEU A 15 -2.11 -10.00 -10.48
N SER A 16 -1.20 -10.14 -11.46
CA SER A 16 -0.35 -11.33 -11.57
C SER A 16 1.12 -11.00 -11.29
N PRO A 17 1.94 -11.99 -10.89
CA PRO A 17 3.37 -11.78 -10.64
C PRO A 17 4.10 -11.10 -11.82
N LYS A 18 3.80 -11.49 -13.06
CA LYS A 18 4.37 -10.87 -14.27
C LYS A 18 4.01 -9.39 -14.42
N MET A 19 2.80 -9.00 -13.98
CA MET A 19 2.42 -7.59 -13.99
C MET A 19 3.21 -6.82 -12.93
N VAL A 20 3.41 -7.41 -11.76
CA VAL A 20 4.22 -6.81 -10.69
C VAL A 20 5.67 -6.67 -11.14
N GLU A 21 6.29 -7.72 -11.69
CA GLU A 21 7.63 -7.66 -12.29
C GLU A 21 7.74 -6.51 -13.31
N TRP A 22 6.77 -6.43 -14.24
CA TRP A 22 6.74 -5.36 -15.22
C TRP A 22 6.66 -3.96 -14.56
N LEU A 23 5.87 -3.80 -13.50
CA LEU A 23 5.74 -2.53 -12.77
C LEU A 23 7.03 -2.15 -12.05
N TYR A 24 7.80 -3.10 -11.52
CA TYR A 24 9.11 -2.80 -10.93
C TYR A 24 10.12 -2.39 -11.98
N GLU A 25 10.13 -3.06 -13.14
CA GLU A 25 11.05 -2.75 -14.22
C GLU A 25 10.72 -1.44 -14.95
N ASN A 26 9.43 -1.12 -15.11
CA ASN A 26 8.96 -0.07 -16.02
C ASN A 26 8.14 1.03 -15.32
N GLY A 27 7.86 0.91 -14.02
CA GLY A 27 6.94 1.79 -13.28
C GLY A 27 7.38 3.25 -13.17
N GLN A 28 8.67 3.53 -13.36
CA GLN A 28 9.22 4.89 -13.42
C GLN A 28 9.37 5.42 -14.86
N GLY A 29 9.06 4.58 -15.86
CA GLY A 29 9.24 4.90 -17.28
C GLY A 29 8.05 5.62 -17.92
N GLN A 30 8.23 6.02 -19.18
CA GLN A 30 7.19 6.67 -20.00
C GLN A 30 6.54 5.71 -21.00
N ALA A 31 6.34 4.45 -20.62
CA ALA A 31 5.74 3.46 -21.50
C ALA A 31 4.36 3.95 -22.01
N PRO A 32 4.01 3.69 -23.29
CA PRO A 32 2.69 4.03 -23.81
C PRO A 32 1.56 3.42 -22.99
N GLU A 33 0.43 4.12 -22.87
CA GLU A 33 -0.68 3.71 -21.98
C GLU A 33 -1.16 2.27 -22.23
N LEU A 34 -1.14 1.81 -23.49
CA LEU A 34 -1.54 0.46 -23.86
C LEU A 34 -0.74 -0.64 -23.14
N HIS A 35 0.53 -0.39 -22.83
CA HIS A 35 1.42 -1.38 -22.23
C HIS A 35 1.33 -1.46 -20.71
N TRP A 36 0.74 -0.46 -20.06
CA TRP A 36 0.57 -0.49 -18.60
C TRP A 36 -0.40 -1.61 -18.21
N PRO A 37 -0.02 -2.53 -17.30
CA PRO A 37 -0.91 -3.61 -16.86
C PRO A 37 -1.98 -3.12 -15.88
N VAL A 38 -1.83 -1.90 -15.34
CA VAL A 38 -2.71 -1.28 -14.35
C VAL A 38 -3.39 -0.03 -14.89
N ARG A 39 -4.57 0.27 -14.35
CA ARG A 39 -5.38 1.43 -14.73
C ARG A 39 -4.78 2.71 -14.16
N LYS A 40 -4.94 3.82 -14.90
CA LYS A 40 -4.69 5.15 -14.32
C LYS A 40 -5.70 5.46 -13.21
N ILE A 41 -5.19 6.06 -12.14
CA ILE A 41 -5.98 6.54 -11.00
C ILE A 41 -6.15 8.05 -11.12
N ARG A 42 -7.33 8.55 -10.71
CA ARG A 42 -7.57 9.98 -10.52
C ARG A 42 -7.19 10.34 -9.08
N GLN A 43 -5.93 10.67 -8.83
CA GLN A 43 -5.36 10.80 -7.47
C GLN A 43 -6.21 11.67 -6.56
N LYS A 44 -6.54 12.90 -6.99
CA LYS A 44 -7.37 13.83 -6.21
C LYS A 44 -8.80 13.32 -5.96
N ALA A 45 -9.36 12.55 -6.89
CA ALA A 45 -10.70 12.00 -6.71
C ALA A 45 -10.69 10.84 -5.71
N LEU A 46 -9.66 9.98 -5.77
CA LEU A 46 -9.46 8.92 -4.80
C LEU A 46 -9.16 9.50 -3.41
N ALA A 47 -8.29 10.49 -3.30
CA ALA A 47 -8.00 11.17 -2.05
C ALA A 47 -9.26 11.75 -1.39
N ARG A 48 -10.14 12.41 -2.16
CA ARG A 48 -11.44 12.88 -1.65
C ARG A 48 -12.38 11.75 -1.26
N HIS A 49 -12.27 10.58 -1.89
CA HIS A 49 -13.05 9.42 -1.47
C HIS A 49 -12.54 8.90 -0.12
N MET A 50 -11.23 8.76 0.04
CA MET A 50 -10.60 8.37 1.30
C MET A 50 -10.92 9.35 2.44
N LEU A 51 -10.83 10.66 2.21
CA LEU A 51 -11.19 11.68 3.21
C LEU A 51 -12.67 11.66 3.62
N ARG A 52 -13.55 11.06 2.82
CA ARG A 52 -14.96 10.85 3.22
C ARG A 52 -15.13 9.61 4.10
N LEU A 53 -14.29 8.60 3.91
CA LEU A 53 -14.27 7.39 4.73
C LEU A 53 -13.56 7.63 6.06
N ASP A 54 -12.43 8.34 6.01
CA ASP A 54 -11.65 8.76 7.16
C ASP A 54 -11.33 10.27 7.07
N PRO A 55 -12.17 11.13 7.69
CA PRO A 55 -11.96 12.58 7.71
C PRO A 55 -10.76 13.03 8.55
N THR A 56 -10.12 12.13 9.30
CA THR A 56 -9.00 12.48 10.19
C THR A 56 -7.66 12.50 9.47
N LEU A 57 -7.59 11.92 8.27
CA LEU A 57 -6.40 11.93 7.43
C LEU A 57 -6.00 13.36 7.06
N VAL A 58 -4.70 13.65 7.13
CA VAL A 58 -4.12 14.95 6.81
C VAL A 58 -3.60 14.92 5.37
N PRO A 59 -4.23 15.63 4.42
CA PRO A 59 -3.78 15.63 3.04
C PRO A 59 -2.57 16.55 2.82
N ILE A 60 -1.55 16.03 2.17
CA ILE A 60 -0.36 16.76 1.74
C ILE A 60 -0.22 16.62 0.22
N GLN A 61 0.08 17.73 -0.45
CA GLN A 61 0.29 17.72 -1.90
C GLN A 61 1.72 17.29 -2.21
N ALA A 62 1.86 16.18 -2.94
CA ALA A 62 3.14 15.69 -3.42
C ALA A 62 3.47 16.23 -4.82
N PRO A 63 4.73 16.13 -5.29
CA PRO A 63 5.11 16.48 -6.65
C PRO A 63 4.30 15.72 -7.71
N GLY A 64 4.23 16.26 -8.93
CA GLY A 64 3.60 15.56 -10.06
C GLY A 64 2.07 15.44 -10.00
N GLY A 65 1.41 16.06 -9.01
CA GLY A 65 -0.04 15.98 -8.83
C GLY A 65 -0.49 14.78 -7.98
N ASP A 66 0.47 14.05 -7.41
CA ASP A 66 0.25 12.99 -6.44
C ASP A 66 -0.23 13.58 -5.11
N VAL A 67 -0.79 12.72 -4.26
CA VAL A 67 -1.38 13.12 -2.99
C VAL A 67 -0.93 12.16 -1.90
N GLU A 68 -0.46 12.71 -0.79
CA GLU A 68 -0.22 11.95 0.43
C GLU A 68 -1.38 12.17 1.39
N LEU A 69 -1.85 11.10 2.03
CA LEU A 69 -2.78 11.18 3.15
C LEU A 69 -2.07 10.60 4.38
N HIS A 70 -1.75 11.46 5.34
CA HIS A 70 -1.04 11.11 6.55
C HIS A 70 -2.03 10.73 7.64
N TYR A 71 -1.77 9.64 8.35
CA TYR A 71 -2.50 9.33 9.57
C TYR A 71 -2.20 10.41 10.62
N PRO A 72 -3.21 10.90 11.37
CA PRO A 72 -3.04 12.08 12.22
C PRO A 72 -2.06 11.91 13.39
N ASP A 73 -1.82 10.67 13.83
CA ASP A 73 -0.81 10.38 14.87
C ASP A 73 0.57 10.13 14.22
N GLU A 74 1.46 11.09 14.34
CA GLU A 74 2.83 11.02 13.80
C GLU A 74 3.63 9.82 14.32
N ARG A 75 3.28 9.27 15.50
CA ARG A 75 3.95 8.08 16.04
C ARG A 75 3.65 6.84 15.22
N ILE A 76 2.44 6.76 14.66
CA ILE A 76 2.03 5.66 13.77
C ILE A 76 2.79 5.78 12.46
N GLY A 77 3.04 7.00 11.98
CA GLY A 77 3.85 7.25 10.79
C GLY A 77 3.29 6.62 9.51
N LEU A 78 1.99 6.33 9.48
CA LEU A 78 1.32 5.75 8.32
C LEU A 78 1.01 6.83 7.29
N VAL A 79 1.49 6.62 6.07
CA VAL A 79 1.28 7.51 4.93
C VAL A 79 0.70 6.73 3.78
N MET A 80 -0.45 7.18 3.28
CA MET A 80 -1.04 6.68 2.04
C MET A 80 -0.62 7.60 0.88
N TYR A 81 0.35 7.15 0.08
CA TYR A 81 0.81 7.85 -1.11
C TYR A 81 -0.01 7.43 -2.33
N ILE A 82 -0.73 8.36 -2.93
CA ILE A 82 -1.61 8.13 -4.08
C ILE A 82 -0.95 8.75 -5.31
N HIS A 83 -0.55 7.89 -6.25
CA HIS A 83 0.05 8.28 -7.52
C HIS A 83 -0.80 7.86 -8.73
N ASP A 84 -0.35 8.18 -9.94
CA ASP A 84 -1.13 7.98 -11.16
C ASP A 84 -1.39 6.50 -11.51
N ARG A 85 -0.61 5.56 -10.95
CA ARG A 85 -0.68 4.11 -11.22
C ARG A 85 -1.10 3.25 -10.04
N GLY A 86 -1.03 3.76 -8.83
CA GLY A 86 -1.29 2.98 -7.63
C GLY A 86 -1.45 3.81 -6.38
N VAL A 87 -1.55 3.10 -5.27
CA VAL A 87 -1.41 3.62 -3.91
C VAL A 87 -0.27 2.86 -3.26
N ILE A 88 0.54 3.53 -2.44
CA ILE A 88 1.52 2.87 -1.58
C ILE A 88 1.21 3.25 -0.14
N LEU A 89 1.05 2.25 0.72
CA LEU A 89 0.96 2.46 2.16
C LEU A 89 2.36 2.34 2.74
N PHE A 90 2.89 3.44 3.27
CA PHE A 90 4.14 3.46 4.01
C PHE A 90 3.84 3.46 5.50
N PHE A 91 4.59 2.67 6.28
CA PHE A 91 4.56 2.76 7.73
C PHE A 91 5.90 2.30 8.32
N PRO A 92 6.33 2.83 9.47
CA PRO A 92 7.55 2.39 10.11
C PRO A 92 7.44 0.89 10.44
N TYR A 93 8.52 0.17 10.18
CA TYR A 93 8.66 -1.19 10.69
C TYR A 93 8.72 -1.15 12.22
N MET A 94 7.91 -1.98 12.88
CA MET A 94 7.76 -1.99 14.32
C MET A 94 7.89 -3.41 14.86
N ALA A 95 8.75 -3.57 15.86
CA ALA A 95 8.92 -4.84 16.54
C ALA A 95 7.64 -5.33 17.22
N TYR A 96 7.47 -6.65 17.32
CA TYR A 96 6.27 -7.26 17.88
C TYR A 96 5.83 -6.56 19.16
N SER A 97 4.67 -5.94 19.06
CA SER A 97 3.96 -5.36 20.16
C SER A 97 2.52 -5.16 19.73
N VAL A 98 1.63 -4.94 20.69
CA VAL A 98 0.25 -4.51 20.45
C VAL A 98 0.17 -3.40 19.39
N TYR A 99 1.21 -2.56 19.33
CA TYR A 99 1.32 -1.46 18.37
C TYR A 99 1.41 -1.91 16.91
N SER A 100 2.20 -2.94 16.60
CA SER A 100 2.31 -3.50 15.23
C SER A 100 0.96 -4.01 14.72
N ARG A 101 0.20 -4.73 15.56
CA ARG A 101 -1.14 -5.23 15.25
C ARG A 101 -2.14 -4.10 15.01
N VAL A 102 -2.05 -3.01 15.78
CA VAL A 102 -2.90 -1.82 15.57
C VAL A 102 -2.60 -1.18 14.21
N VAL A 103 -1.32 -0.97 13.89
CA VAL A 103 -0.94 -0.33 12.62
C VAL A 103 -1.31 -1.20 11.42
N LEU A 104 -1.03 -2.51 11.48
CA LEU A 104 -1.49 -3.44 10.45
C LEU A 104 -3.02 -3.43 10.34
N GLY A 105 -3.75 -3.44 11.45
CA GLY A 105 -5.22 -3.33 11.44
C GLY A 105 -5.72 -2.08 10.70
N ILE A 106 -5.06 -0.93 10.87
CA ILE A 106 -5.37 0.30 10.13
C ILE A 106 -5.03 0.14 8.65
N CYS A 107 -3.83 -0.35 8.31
CA CYS A 107 -3.41 -0.59 6.92
C CYS A 107 -4.40 -1.47 6.18
N TYR A 108 -4.73 -2.65 6.72
CA TYR A 108 -5.66 -3.60 6.13
C TYR A 108 -7.10 -3.04 6.07
N THR A 109 -7.50 -2.17 7.00
CA THR A 109 -8.78 -1.45 6.87
C THR A 109 -8.78 -0.54 5.64
N TYR A 110 -7.69 0.18 5.38
CA TYR A 110 -7.57 1.01 4.17
C TYR A 110 -7.45 0.20 2.89
N ILE A 111 -6.73 -0.93 2.89
CA ILE A 111 -6.68 -1.84 1.74
C ILE A 111 -8.10 -2.30 1.41
N ARG A 112 -8.89 -2.69 2.42
CA ARG A 112 -10.29 -3.08 2.24
C ARG A 112 -11.14 -1.98 1.62
N PHE A 113 -11.00 -0.74 2.10
CA PHE A 113 -11.73 0.39 1.53
C PHE A 113 -11.35 0.65 0.07
N LEU A 114 -10.06 0.57 -0.27
CA LEU A 114 -9.58 0.73 -1.64
C LEU A 114 -10.10 -0.40 -2.53
N TYR A 115 -10.09 -1.63 -2.03
CA TYR A 115 -10.72 -2.77 -2.67
C TYR A 115 -12.19 -2.51 -2.99
N ASP A 116 -12.99 -2.12 -1.99
CA ASP A 116 -14.43 -1.90 -2.16
C ASP A 116 -14.73 -0.72 -3.11
N ALA A 117 -13.88 0.31 -3.10
CA ALA A 117 -14.07 1.50 -3.92
C ALA A 117 -13.71 1.30 -5.41
N ALA A 118 -12.67 0.52 -5.72
CA ALA A 118 -12.11 0.48 -7.07
C ALA A 118 -11.49 -0.87 -7.49
N GLY A 119 -11.56 -1.92 -6.66
CA GLY A 119 -11.01 -3.24 -6.96
C GLY A 119 -9.49 -3.30 -6.90
N PHE A 120 -8.89 -2.59 -5.93
CA PHE A 120 -7.45 -2.66 -5.69
C PHE A 120 -7.03 -4.07 -5.23
N TRP A 121 -5.88 -4.49 -5.75
CA TRP A 121 -5.10 -5.64 -5.30
C TRP A 121 -3.90 -5.13 -4.52
N SER A 122 -3.52 -5.82 -3.45
CA SER A 122 -2.31 -5.52 -2.70
C SER A 122 -1.15 -6.42 -3.14
N PHE A 123 0.04 -5.86 -3.14
CA PHE A 123 1.31 -6.56 -3.27
C PHE A 123 2.20 -6.12 -2.12
N ASP A 124 2.69 -7.10 -1.37
CA ASP A 124 3.65 -6.93 -0.30
C ASP A 124 5.05 -7.28 -0.82
N PRO A 125 5.93 -6.28 -1.03
CA PRO A 125 7.27 -6.52 -1.59
C PRO A 125 8.21 -7.25 -0.64
N GLN A 126 8.02 -7.09 0.69
CA GLN A 126 8.85 -7.74 1.69
C GLN A 126 8.54 -9.24 1.79
N LEU A 127 7.27 -9.62 1.61
CA LEU A 127 6.80 -11.00 1.64
C LEU A 127 6.74 -11.65 0.26
N ASN A 128 6.79 -10.85 -0.81
CA ASN A 128 6.50 -11.27 -2.18
C ASN A 128 5.12 -11.94 -2.31
N VAL A 129 4.10 -11.32 -1.70
CA VAL A 129 2.72 -11.83 -1.66
C VAL A 129 1.80 -10.89 -2.42
N ILE A 130 0.96 -11.45 -3.29
CA ILE A 130 -0.17 -10.75 -3.93
C ILE A 130 -1.45 -11.20 -3.24
N SER A 131 -2.27 -10.24 -2.79
CA SER A 131 -3.56 -10.52 -2.16
C SER A 131 -4.70 -9.72 -2.78
N TYR A 132 -5.89 -10.29 -2.73
CA TYR A 132 -7.15 -9.67 -3.15
C TYR A 132 -8.11 -9.66 -1.98
N ALA A 133 -8.72 -8.51 -1.73
CA ALA A 133 -9.80 -8.36 -0.74
C ALA A 133 -9.40 -8.59 0.73
N ASP A 134 -8.11 -8.54 1.06
CA ASP A 134 -7.55 -8.83 2.38
C ASP A 134 -7.88 -10.24 2.89
N ASP A 135 -7.08 -11.21 2.47
CA ASP A 135 -7.05 -12.50 3.19
C ASP A 135 -6.55 -12.21 4.61
N PHE A 136 -7.43 -12.25 5.61
CA PHE A 136 -7.10 -12.04 7.03
C PHE A 136 -5.93 -12.89 7.54
N VAL A 137 -5.64 -14.01 6.87
CA VAL A 137 -4.45 -14.85 7.08
C VAL A 137 -3.15 -14.04 6.93
N SER A 138 -3.13 -13.08 6.00
CA SER A 138 -1.98 -12.22 5.75
C SER A 138 -1.61 -11.30 6.92
N ILE A 139 -2.54 -10.91 7.80
CA ILE A 139 -2.20 -10.02 8.93
C ILE A 139 -1.30 -10.72 9.94
N GLU A 140 -1.67 -11.94 10.36
CA GLU A 140 -0.88 -12.71 11.33
C GLU A 140 0.43 -13.21 10.69
N ASP A 141 0.40 -13.59 9.40
CA ASP A 141 1.61 -13.98 8.67
C ASP A 141 2.59 -12.80 8.51
N THR A 142 2.08 -11.61 8.17
CA THR A 142 2.88 -10.38 8.09
C THR A 142 3.47 -10.02 9.44
N ALA A 143 2.66 -10.06 10.51
CA ALA A 143 3.13 -9.79 11.86
C ALA A 143 4.22 -10.77 12.31
N THR A 144 4.05 -12.06 12.00
CA THR A 144 5.04 -13.11 12.34
C THR A 144 6.34 -12.92 11.58
N LEU A 145 6.28 -12.59 10.29
CA LEU A 145 7.50 -12.38 9.50
C LEU A 145 8.21 -11.08 9.85
N MET A 146 7.47 -10.04 10.24
CA MET A 146 8.08 -8.85 10.84
C MET A 146 8.94 -9.29 12.05
N ASP A 147 8.51 -10.22 12.88
CA ASP A 147 9.33 -10.67 14.01
C ASP A 147 10.56 -11.47 13.62
N GLU A 148 10.47 -12.34 12.61
CA GLU A 148 11.60 -13.16 12.18
C GLU A 148 12.75 -12.36 11.56
N MET A 149 12.46 -11.17 11.01
CA MET A 149 13.47 -10.29 10.43
C MET A 149 14.25 -9.47 11.49
N LEU A 150 13.70 -9.28 12.69
CA LEU A 150 14.30 -8.49 13.77
C LEU A 150 15.60 -9.06 14.36
N PRO A 151 15.66 -10.36 14.72
CA PRO A 151 16.88 -10.95 15.28
C PRO A 151 18.07 -10.86 14.34
N LYS A 152 17.83 -10.87 13.02
CA LYS A 152 18.88 -10.81 11.99
C LYS A 152 19.46 -9.41 11.79
N GLN A 153 18.80 -8.37 12.29
CA GLN A 153 19.25 -6.98 12.15
C GLN A 153 19.91 -6.42 13.43
N LEU A 154 19.60 -7.00 14.60
CA LEU A 154 20.25 -6.63 15.88
C LEU A 154 21.61 -7.31 16.10
N GLN A 155 21.99 -8.25 15.24
CA GLN A 155 23.32 -8.89 15.23
C GLN A 155 24.28 -8.29 14.19
N GLY A 156 23.96 -7.10 13.67
CA GLY A 156 24.88 -6.28 12.86
C GLY A 156 25.82 -5.46 13.71
#